data_AF-F8Q4G0-F1
#
_entry.id   AF-F8Q4G0-F1
#
_cell.length_a   1.000
_cell.length_b   1.000
_cell.length_c   1.000
_cell.angle_alpha   90.00
_cell.angle_beta   90.00
_cell.angle_gamma   90.00
#
_symmetry.space_group_name_H-M   'P 1'
#
loop_
_entity.id
_entity.type
_entity.pdbx_description
1 polymer ?
#
loop_
_entity_poly.entity_id
_entity_poly.type
_entity_poly.pdbx_seq_one_letter_code
_entity_poly.pdbx_strand_id
1 'polypeptide(L)'
;VGWTGGILGIFVSQNNQRNVVPGLIIILTGWAMSQHAQALEISTKVHTTFGYTLMLAGFSRIVEICFVPSKPSDVSNRDDQSEHTLAESTPVYSPSDDGKMAAARAFRHLPPFLLIASGILFMSATDEELDYVHDNGMDHVTYLLIMFSLAFALYTLILTLIRLFSTTGRNAQSFSTTGNNIELASPRSLSKWYAPVPRDDVATHILGPDEDD
;
A
#
# COMPACT_ATOMS: atom_id res chain seq x y z
N VAL A 1 -18.10 -11.44 -12.72
CA VAL A 1 -16.70 -11.03 -12.46
C VAL A 1 -16.33 -11.18 -10.98
N GLY A 2 -17.10 -10.61 -10.04
CA GLY A 2 -16.74 -10.55 -8.61
C GLY A 2 -16.40 -11.87 -7.94
N TRP A 3 -17.38 -12.71 -7.64
CA TRP A 3 -17.18 -13.89 -6.77
C TRP A 3 -16.25 -14.96 -7.38
N THR A 4 -16.44 -15.29 -8.65
CA THR A 4 -15.64 -16.33 -9.33
C THR A 4 -14.21 -15.85 -9.61
N GLY A 5 -14.04 -14.58 -9.99
CA GLY A 5 -12.72 -13.98 -10.16
C GLY A 5 -11.96 -13.88 -8.83
N GLY A 6 -12.65 -13.52 -7.75
CA GLY A 6 -12.06 -13.47 -6.41
C GLY A 6 -11.52 -14.82 -5.95
N ILE A 7 -12.29 -15.90 -6.14
CA ILE A 7 -11.87 -17.27 -5.82
C ILE A 7 -10.63 -17.67 -6.66
N LEU A 8 -10.64 -17.41 -7.97
CA LEU A 8 -9.49 -17.66 -8.84
C LEU A 8 -8.26 -16.86 -8.39
N GLY A 9 -8.47 -15.60 -7.96
CA GLY A 9 -7.42 -14.73 -7.45
C GLY A 9 -6.72 -15.31 -6.24
N ILE A 10 -7.50 -15.81 -5.27
CA ILE A 10 -7.00 -16.47 -4.06
C ILE A 10 -6.26 -17.76 -4.42
N PHE A 11 -6.85 -18.59 -5.28
CA PHE A 11 -6.26 -19.87 -5.66
C PHE A 11 -4.88 -19.72 -6.32
N VAL A 12 -4.72 -18.75 -7.24
CA VAL A 12 -3.44 -18.49 -7.92
C VAL A 12 -2.42 -17.77 -7.02
N SER A 13 -2.87 -17.14 -5.93
CA SER A 13 -1.99 -16.45 -4.97
C SER A 13 -1.36 -17.39 -3.92
N GLN A 14 -1.67 -18.69 -3.97
CA GLN A 14 -1.06 -19.69 -3.08
C GLN A 14 0.48 -19.63 -3.14
N ASN A 15 1.15 -19.97 -2.05
CA ASN A 15 2.61 -19.94 -1.92
C ASN A 15 3.23 -18.54 -2.14
N ASN A 16 2.50 -17.49 -1.72
CA ASN A 16 2.94 -16.09 -1.74
C ASN A 16 3.34 -15.58 -3.14
N GLN A 17 2.71 -16.14 -4.19
CA GLN A 17 2.95 -15.75 -5.57
C GLN A 17 2.17 -14.49 -5.93
N ARG A 18 2.80 -13.56 -6.66
CA ARG A 18 2.12 -12.37 -7.19
C ARG A 18 1.19 -12.78 -8.32
N ASN A 19 -0.01 -12.21 -8.35
CA ASN A 19 -1.05 -12.61 -9.31
C ASN A 19 -1.74 -11.41 -9.97
N VAL A 20 -1.94 -11.48 -11.30
CA VAL A 20 -2.56 -10.45 -12.15
C VAL A 20 -4.09 -10.48 -12.14
N VAL A 21 -4.72 -11.57 -11.67
CA VAL A 21 -6.18 -11.74 -11.66
C VAL A 21 -6.93 -10.56 -11.01
N PRO A 22 -6.50 -9.98 -9.87
CA PRO A 22 -7.14 -8.79 -9.32
C PRO A 22 -7.12 -7.58 -10.27
N GLY A 23 -6.02 -7.38 -11.00
CA GLY A 23 -5.92 -6.32 -12.02
C GLY A 23 -6.89 -6.54 -13.18
N LEU A 24 -7.05 -7.80 -13.62
CA LEU A 24 -8.00 -8.16 -14.67
C LEU A 24 -9.46 -7.92 -14.24
N ILE A 25 -9.80 -8.28 -12.99
CA ILE A 25 -11.13 -8.02 -12.41
C ILE A 25 -11.45 -6.52 -12.41
N ILE A 26 -10.47 -5.69 -12.04
CA ILE A 26 -10.62 -4.23 -12.04
C ILE A 26 -10.85 -3.71 -13.46
N ILE A 27 -10.10 -4.19 -14.46
CA ILE A 27 -10.30 -3.80 -15.86
C ILE A 27 -11.69 -4.19 -16.36
N LEU A 28 -12.13 -5.42 -16.12
CA LEU A 28 -13.45 -5.89 -16.56
C LEU A 28 -14.57 -5.10 -15.90
N THR A 29 -14.41 -4.78 -14.61
CA THR A 29 -15.35 -3.92 -13.89
C THR A 29 -15.38 -2.52 -14.51
N GLY A 30 -14.21 -1.91 -14.74
CA GLY A 30 -14.11 -0.59 -15.36
C GLY A 30 -14.74 -0.54 -16.75
N TRP A 31 -14.51 -1.56 -17.58
CA TRP A 31 -15.12 -1.69 -18.90
C TRP A 31 -16.65 -1.74 -18.80
N ALA A 32 -17.20 -2.62 -17.94
CA ALA A 32 -18.64 -2.75 -17.76
C ALA A 32 -19.28 -1.45 -17.26
N MET A 33 -18.65 -0.78 -16.29
CA MET A 33 -19.17 0.48 -15.77
C MET A 33 -19.03 1.62 -16.76
N SER A 34 -18.00 1.64 -17.63
CA SER A 34 -17.84 2.71 -18.64
C SER A 34 -19.00 2.79 -19.65
N GLN A 35 -19.72 1.67 -19.83
CA GLN A 35 -20.87 1.55 -20.72
C GLN A 35 -22.21 1.69 -20.00
N HIS A 36 -22.20 1.92 -18.69
CA HIS A 36 -23.42 2.06 -17.91
C HIS A 36 -24.06 3.43 -18.20
N ALA A 37 -25.21 3.42 -18.86
CA ALA A 37 -25.98 4.63 -19.13
C ALA A 37 -26.59 5.16 -17.83
N GLN A 38 -26.38 6.44 -17.56
CA GLN A 38 -26.97 7.15 -16.43
C GLN A 38 -28.21 7.93 -16.90
N ALA A 39 -29.06 8.37 -15.96
CA ALA A 39 -30.27 9.13 -16.30
C ALA A 39 -29.95 10.49 -16.94
N LEU A 40 -28.83 11.10 -16.52
CA LEU A 40 -28.34 12.39 -17.03
C LEU A 40 -27.17 12.18 -18.01
N GLU A 41 -27.12 12.94 -19.12
CA GLU A 41 -26.04 12.83 -20.11
C GLU A 41 -24.67 13.19 -19.51
N ILE A 42 -24.61 14.23 -18.67
CA ILE A 42 -23.38 14.63 -17.98
C ILE A 42 -22.90 13.56 -16.99
N SER A 43 -23.83 12.90 -16.28
CA SER A 43 -23.53 11.76 -15.41
C SER A 43 -22.95 10.60 -16.20
N THR A 44 -23.51 10.29 -17.37
CA THR A 44 -22.95 9.25 -18.26
C THR A 44 -21.50 9.55 -18.64
N LYS A 45 -21.17 10.81 -18.99
CA LYS A 45 -19.79 11.20 -19.35
C LYS A 45 -18.80 11.09 -18.17
N VAL A 46 -19.22 11.52 -16.97
CA VAL A 46 -18.41 11.37 -15.75
C VAL A 46 -18.22 9.89 -15.42
N HIS A 47 -19.28 9.09 -15.54
CA HIS A 47 -19.27 7.66 -15.26
C HIS A 47 -18.40 6.87 -16.25
N THR A 48 -18.41 7.25 -17.54
CA THR A 48 -17.48 6.72 -18.54
C THR A 48 -16.02 7.05 -18.16
N THR A 49 -15.76 8.27 -17.69
CA THR A 49 -14.42 8.68 -17.22
C THR A 49 -13.99 7.91 -15.98
N PHE A 50 -14.92 7.66 -15.04
CA PHE A 50 -14.72 6.73 -13.92
C PHE A 50 -14.28 5.35 -14.42
N GLY A 51 -15.02 4.75 -15.36
CA GLY A 51 -14.70 3.44 -15.92
C GLY A 51 -13.32 3.38 -16.59
N TYR A 52 -12.95 4.40 -17.38
CA TYR A 52 -11.59 4.51 -17.95
C TYR A 52 -10.49 4.63 -16.91
N THR A 53 -10.73 5.43 -15.86
CA THR A 53 -9.79 5.57 -14.75
C THR A 53 -9.62 4.23 -14.01
N LEU A 54 -10.71 3.49 -13.79
CA LEU A 54 -10.68 2.16 -13.18
C LEU A 54 -9.92 1.14 -14.06
N MET A 55 -10.14 1.17 -15.39
CA MET A 55 -9.37 0.34 -16.33
C MET A 55 -7.87 0.65 -16.28
N LEU A 56 -7.48 1.93 -16.24
CA LEU A 56 -6.07 2.34 -16.10
C LEU A 56 -5.48 1.88 -14.74
N ALA A 57 -6.27 1.89 -13.67
CA ALA A 57 -5.86 1.37 -12.37
C ALA A 57 -5.55 -0.14 -12.43
N GLY A 58 -6.40 -0.92 -13.09
CA GLY A 58 -6.17 -2.35 -13.29
C GLY A 58 -5.00 -2.64 -14.22
N PHE A 59 -4.84 -1.87 -15.31
CA PHE A 59 -3.71 -1.98 -16.22
C PHE A 59 -2.38 -1.70 -15.53
N SER A 60 -2.29 -0.58 -14.81
CA SER A 60 -1.08 -0.24 -14.05
C SER A 60 -0.76 -1.27 -12.98
N ARG A 61 -1.77 -1.89 -12.35
CA ARG A 61 -1.58 -2.99 -11.41
C ARG A 61 -0.93 -4.20 -12.09
N ILE A 62 -1.36 -4.57 -13.30
CA ILE A 62 -0.74 -5.66 -14.08
C ILE A 62 0.71 -5.33 -14.40
N VAL A 63 0.98 -4.11 -14.88
CA VAL A 63 2.34 -3.65 -15.20
C VAL A 63 3.24 -3.70 -13.95
N GLU A 64 2.74 -3.27 -12.79
CA GLU A 64 3.49 -3.33 -11.53
C GLU A 64 3.80 -4.79 -11.14
N ILE A 65 2.84 -5.70 -11.24
CA ILE A 65 3.04 -7.10 -10.91
C ILE A 65 4.07 -7.76 -11.83
N CYS A 66 4.03 -7.47 -13.12
CA CYS A 66 4.90 -8.11 -14.12
C CYS A 66 6.31 -7.52 -14.16
N PHE A 67 6.48 -6.21 -13.95
CA PHE A 67 7.74 -5.52 -14.26
C PHE A 67 8.40 -4.83 -13.07
N VAL A 68 7.72 -4.67 -11.93
CA VAL A 68 8.31 -4.07 -10.72
C VAL A 68 8.74 -5.19 -9.77
N PRO A 69 10.05 -5.42 -9.57
CA PRO A 69 10.51 -6.46 -8.68
C PRO A 69 9.96 -6.26 -7.26
N SER A 70 9.47 -7.32 -6.61
CA SER A 70 9.51 -7.38 -5.14
C SER A 70 10.96 -7.11 -4.74
N LYS A 71 11.20 -6.31 -3.68
CA LYS A 71 12.53 -6.24 -3.08
C LYS A 71 13.10 -7.67 -2.98
N PRO A 72 14.37 -7.93 -3.34
CA PRO A 72 15.04 -9.08 -2.74
C PRO A 72 14.92 -8.86 -1.23
N SER A 73 14.40 -9.86 -0.54
CA SER A 73 14.36 -9.89 0.92
C SER A 73 15.69 -9.41 1.46
N ASP A 74 15.68 -8.30 2.18
CA ASP A 74 16.74 -7.96 3.09
C ASP A 74 16.81 -9.12 4.08
N VAL A 75 17.88 -9.91 4.00
CA VAL A 75 18.08 -11.14 4.77
C VAL A 75 18.57 -10.78 6.18
N SER A 76 17.93 -9.81 6.83
CA SER A 76 18.29 -9.40 8.19
C SER A 76 17.14 -9.42 9.18
N ASN A 77 15.94 -9.89 8.80
CA ASN A 77 14.92 -10.25 9.78
C ASN A 77 13.81 -11.14 9.18
N ARG A 78 14.15 -12.38 8.83
CA ARG A 78 13.17 -13.41 8.47
C ARG A 78 13.60 -14.74 9.08
N ASP A 79 13.15 -14.95 10.31
CA ASP A 79 13.27 -16.22 11.03
C ASP A 79 12.35 -17.35 10.50
N ASP A 80 11.81 -17.23 9.28
CA ASP A 80 10.79 -18.17 8.76
C ASP A 80 11.18 -18.85 7.43
N GLN A 81 12.47 -19.15 7.20
CA GLN A 81 12.87 -20.08 6.13
C GLN A 81 13.95 -21.08 6.61
N SER A 82 13.49 -22.18 7.20
CA SER A 82 14.24 -23.43 7.38
C SER A 82 14.49 -24.13 6.02
N GLU A 83 15.47 -25.01 5.80
CA GLU A 83 16.61 -25.50 6.57
C GLU A 83 17.63 -26.08 5.55
N HIS A 84 18.92 -26.06 5.87
CA HIS A 84 20.00 -26.75 5.16
C HIS A 84 20.61 -26.09 3.90
N THR A 85 21.28 -24.95 4.04
CA THR A 85 22.50 -24.66 3.25
C THR A 85 23.44 -23.73 4.00
N LEU A 86 24.60 -24.26 4.40
CA LEU A 86 25.75 -23.50 4.87
C LEU A 86 26.62 -23.14 3.66
N ALA A 87 26.43 -21.95 3.08
CA ALA A 87 27.50 -21.22 2.39
C ALA A 87 27.06 -19.81 1.98
N GLU A 88 28.02 -18.92 2.15
CA GLU A 88 28.07 -17.51 1.83
C GLU A 88 27.76 -17.17 0.37
N SER A 89 26.98 -16.11 0.16
CA SER A 89 27.07 -15.32 -1.07
C SER A 89 26.64 -13.88 -0.78
N THR A 90 27.63 -13.01 -0.65
CA THR A 90 27.50 -11.55 -0.67
C THR A 90 26.92 -11.10 -2.01
N PRO A 91 25.74 -10.45 -2.08
CA PRO A 91 25.30 -9.87 -3.34
C PRO A 91 26.08 -8.56 -3.57
N VAL A 92 26.97 -8.59 -4.56
CA VAL A 92 27.63 -7.39 -5.09
C VAL A 92 26.57 -6.52 -5.76
N TYR A 93 26.23 -5.39 -5.13
CA TYR A 93 25.31 -4.38 -5.66
C TYR A 93 26.00 -3.63 -6.81
N SER A 94 25.44 -3.70 -8.02
CA SER A 94 25.91 -2.90 -9.16
C SER A 94 25.29 -1.49 -9.09
N PRO A 95 26.09 -0.42 -9.02
CA PRO A 95 25.61 0.96 -8.86
C PRO A 95 24.90 1.55 -10.11
N SER A 96 24.70 0.77 -11.18
CA SER A 96 24.16 1.24 -12.46
C SER A 96 22.62 1.21 -12.58
N ASP A 97 21.89 0.71 -11.57
CA ASP A 97 20.42 0.50 -11.65
C ASP A 97 19.58 1.41 -10.75
N ASP A 98 20.19 2.38 -10.06
CA ASP A 98 19.51 3.26 -9.09
C ASP A 98 18.36 4.07 -9.72
N GLY A 99 18.52 4.54 -10.96
CA GLY A 99 17.48 5.29 -11.67
C GLY A 99 16.24 4.45 -12.01
N LYS A 100 16.44 3.20 -12.45
CA LYS A 100 15.32 2.28 -12.74
C LYS A 100 14.61 1.86 -11.46
N MET A 101 15.37 1.65 -10.37
CA MET A 101 14.80 1.33 -9.07
C MET A 101 14.00 2.50 -8.49
N ALA A 102 14.44 3.75 -8.66
CA ALA A 102 13.68 4.94 -8.27
C ALA A 102 12.37 5.06 -9.07
N ALA A 103 12.43 4.87 -10.39
CA ALA A 103 11.24 4.86 -11.25
C ALA A 103 10.26 3.74 -10.86
N ALA A 104 10.76 2.54 -10.59
CA ALA A 104 9.94 1.41 -10.15
C ALA A 104 9.27 1.67 -8.79
N ARG A 105 9.94 2.35 -7.85
CA ARG A 105 9.37 2.78 -6.57
C ARG A 105 8.27 3.83 -6.78
N ALA A 106 8.50 4.81 -7.66
CA ALA A 106 7.48 5.81 -8.00
C ALA A 106 6.25 5.16 -8.66
N PHE A 107 6.45 4.20 -9.56
CA PHE A 107 5.36 3.51 -10.26
C PHE A 107 4.42 2.74 -9.32
N ARG A 108 4.90 2.28 -8.15
CA ARG A 108 4.05 1.62 -7.15
C ARG A 108 2.95 2.51 -6.58
N HIS A 109 3.09 3.84 -6.68
CA HIS A 109 2.06 4.79 -6.25
C HIS A 109 0.93 4.94 -7.27
N LEU A 110 1.15 4.55 -8.52
CA LEU A 110 0.21 4.80 -9.62
C LEU A 110 -1.07 3.94 -9.50
N PRO A 111 -1.02 2.60 -9.28
CA PRO A 111 -2.23 1.81 -9.08
C PRO A 111 -3.13 2.29 -7.92
N PRO A 112 -2.62 2.53 -6.69
CA PRO A 112 -3.48 2.99 -5.59
C PRO A 112 -4.01 4.41 -5.80
N PHE A 113 -3.24 5.30 -6.45
CA PHE A 113 -3.72 6.63 -6.79
C PHE A 113 -4.91 6.56 -7.76
N LEU A 114 -4.80 5.79 -8.84
CA LEU A 114 -5.88 5.66 -9.82
C LEU A 114 -7.13 4.99 -9.23
N LEU A 115 -6.98 4.05 -8.28
CA LEU A 115 -8.12 3.48 -7.56
C LEU A 115 -8.85 4.54 -6.71
N ILE A 116 -8.11 5.41 -6.02
CA ILE A 116 -8.70 6.50 -5.22
C ILE A 116 -9.40 7.50 -6.14
N ALA A 117 -8.75 7.92 -7.22
CA ALA A 117 -9.34 8.84 -8.20
C ALA A 117 -10.61 8.25 -8.82
N SER A 118 -10.59 6.97 -9.20
CA SER A 118 -11.76 6.25 -9.69
C SER A 118 -12.87 6.18 -8.65
N GLY A 119 -12.56 5.98 -7.36
CA GLY A 119 -13.55 5.94 -6.29
C GLY A 119 -14.22 7.29 -6.06
N ILE A 120 -13.46 8.39 -6.13
CA ILE A 120 -13.98 9.75 -6.00
C ILE A 120 -14.92 10.06 -7.17
N LEU A 121 -14.51 9.76 -8.41
CA LEU A 121 -15.34 9.94 -9.60
C LEU A 121 -16.63 9.10 -9.54
N PHE A 122 -16.57 7.90 -8.96
CA PHE A 122 -17.75 7.05 -8.76
C PHE A 122 -18.72 7.67 -7.75
N MET A 123 -18.22 8.15 -6.62
CA MET A 123 -19.05 8.77 -5.59
C MET A 123 -19.62 10.12 -6.02
N SER A 124 -18.93 10.83 -6.91
CA SER A 124 -19.34 12.16 -7.36
C SER A 124 -20.31 12.14 -8.54
N ALA A 125 -20.43 11.02 -9.25
CA ALA A 125 -21.35 10.88 -10.39
C ALA A 125 -22.82 10.67 -9.95
N THR A 126 -23.28 11.32 -8.88
CA THR A 126 -24.68 11.30 -8.45
C THR A 126 -25.49 12.29 -9.28
N ASP A 127 -26.74 11.93 -9.58
CA ASP A 127 -27.57 12.72 -10.49
C ASP A 127 -27.89 14.10 -9.89
N GLU A 128 -28.10 14.21 -8.57
CA GLU A 128 -28.45 15.47 -7.91
C GLU A 128 -27.29 16.47 -7.85
N GLU A 129 -26.06 15.99 -7.64
CA GLU A 129 -24.87 16.86 -7.59
C GLU A 129 -24.56 17.40 -8.99
N LEU A 130 -24.67 16.55 -10.00
CA LEU A 130 -24.37 16.90 -11.38
C LEU A 130 -25.41 17.82 -12.02
N ASP A 131 -26.69 17.67 -11.66
CA ASP A 131 -27.76 18.57 -12.10
C ASP A 131 -27.51 19.99 -11.57
N TYR A 132 -27.17 20.13 -10.29
CA TYR A 132 -26.77 21.41 -9.69
C TYR A 132 -25.55 22.03 -10.37
N VAL A 133 -24.54 21.22 -10.66
CA VAL A 133 -23.32 21.66 -11.36
C VAL A 133 -23.63 22.13 -12.78
N HIS A 134 -24.53 21.44 -13.48
CA HIS A 134 -24.95 21.78 -14.83
C HIS A 134 -25.73 23.10 -14.86
N ASP A 135 -26.63 23.31 -13.90
CA ASP A 135 -27.41 24.56 -13.75
C ASP A 135 -26.52 25.79 -13.50
N ASN A 136 -25.37 25.60 -12.84
CA ASN A 136 -24.37 26.64 -12.65
C ASN A 136 -23.50 26.88 -13.91
N GLY A 137 -23.78 26.20 -15.03
CA GLY A 137 -23.08 26.37 -16.30
C GLY A 137 -21.66 25.77 -16.32
N MET A 138 -21.33 24.86 -15.40
CA MET A 138 -20.01 24.24 -15.35
C MET A 138 -19.94 23.04 -16.30
N ASP A 139 -18.93 23.07 -17.18
CA ASP A 139 -18.63 21.96 -18.08
C ASP A 139 -18.11 20.72 -17.33
N HIS A 140 -18.36 19.54 -17.91
CA HIS A 140 -17.90 18.27 -17.37
C HIS A 140 -16.38 18.20 -17.22
N VAL A 141 -15.59 18.87 -18.09
CA VAL A 141 -14.12 18.77 -18.02
C VAL A 141 -13.64 19.51 -16.78
N THR A 142 -14.18 20.70 -16.53
CA THR A 142 -13.89 21.48 -15.32
C THR A 142 -14.25 20.70 -14.08
N TYR A 143 -15.43 20.06 -14.05
CA TYR A 143 -15.85 19.21 -12.95
C TYR A 143 -14.88 18.03 -12.71
N LEU A 144 -14.47 17.33 -13.77
CA LEU A 144 -13.51 16.23 -13.69
C LEU A 144 -12.14 16.70 -13.15
N LEU A 145 -11.65 17.86 -13.59
CA LEU A 145 -10.38 18.42 -13.09
C LEU A 145 -10.45 18.74 -11.59
N ILE A 146 -11.58 19.25 -11.11
CA ILE A 146 -11.81 19.48 -9.68
C ILE A 146 -11.76 18.15 -8.92
N MET A 147 -12.40 17.10 -9.43
CA MET A 147 -12.38 15.77 -8.81
C MET A 147 -10.99 15.13 -8.78
N PHE A 148 -10.22 15.26 -9.87
CA PHE A 148 -8.83 14.82 -9.87
C PHE A 148 -7.96 15.62 -8.91
N SER A 149 -8.20 16.94 -8.78
CA SER A 149 -7.53 17.78 -7.78
C SER A 149 -7.80 17.30 -6.35
N LEU A 150 -9.06 16.99 -6.04
CA LEU A 150 -9.46 16.41 -4.75
C LEU A 150 -8.79 15.03 -4.53
N ALA A 151 -8.68 14.21 -5.56
CA ALA A 151 -7.97 12.93 -5.49
C ALA A 151 -6.48 13.11 -5.18
N PHE A 152 -5.81 14.08 -5.80
CA PHE A 152 -4.41 14.40 -5.48
C PHE A 152 -4.25 14.88 -4.03
N ALA A 153 -5.15 15.73 -3.56
CA ALA A 153 -5.13 16.23 -2.18
C ALA A 153 -5.33 15.09 -1.16
N LEU A 154 -6.33 14.23 -1.38
CA LEU A 154 -6.58 13.07 -0.51
C LEU A 154 -5.44 12.06 -0.54
N TYR A 155 -4.87 11.77 -1.72
CA TYR A 155 -3.73 10.87 -1.80
C TYR A 155 -2.50 11.42 -1.08
N THR A 156 -2.26 12.73 -1.21
CA THR A 156 -1.19 13.42 -0.48
C THR A 156 -1.42 13.37 1.02
N LEU A 157 -2.66 13.57 1.47
CA LEU A 157 -3.03 13.45 2.89
C LEU A 157 -2.75 12.03 3.40
N ILE A 158 -3.18 10.99 2.67
CA ILE A 158 -2.93 9.59 3.04
C ILE A 158 -1.42 9.31 3.16
N LEU A 159 -0.63 9.72 2.16
CA LEU A 159 0.83 9.53 2.21
C LEU A 159 1.48 10.32 3.37
N THR A 160 0.97 11.52 3.66
CA THR A 160 1.43 12.34 4.78
C THR A 160 1.15 11.65 6.12
N LEU A 161 -0.04 11.08 6.29
CA LEU A 161 -0.41 10.32 7.49
C LEU A 161 0.43 9.06 7.65
N ILE A 162 0.68 8.31 6.57
CA ILE A 162 1.55 7.12 6.62
C ILE A 162 2.97 7.51 7.02
N ARG A 163 3.52 8.57 6.40
CA ARG A 163 4.86 9.06 6.75
C ARG A 163 4.91 9.52 8.20
N LEU A 164 3.95 10.33 8.62
CA LEU A 164 3.84 10.83 9.99
C LEU A 164 3.79 9.66 10.99
N PHE A 165 2.99 8.63 10.70
CA PHE A 165 2.88 7.44 11.52
C PHE A 165 4.22 6.67 11.61
N SER A 166 4.94 6.51 10.49
CA SER A 166 6.23 5.82 10.46
C SER A 166 7.37 6.62 11.10
N THR A 167 7.31 7.96 11.11
CA THR A 167 8.40 8.81 11.61
C THR A 167 8.18 9.33 13.03
N THR A 168 7.00 9.11 13.63
CA THR A 168 6.64 9.71 14.92
C THR A 168 6.38 8.67 15.99
N GLY A 169 6.67 9.02 17.25
CA GLY A 169 6.32 8.22 18.43
C GLY A 169 7.10 6.90 18.51
N ARG A 170 6.42 5.83 18.93
CA ARG A 170 7.03 4.50 19.14
C ARG A 170 7.42 3.77 17.84
N ASN A 171 6.98 4.27 16.69
CA ASN A 171 7.25 3.67 15.39
C ASN A 171 8.48 4.27 14.69
N ALA A 172 9.04 5.37 15.22
CA ALA A 172 10.25 5.97 14.69
C ALA A 172 11.45 5.02 14.88
N GLN A 173 12.29 4.88 13.86
CA GLN A 173 13.49 4.05 13.95
C GLN A 173 14.42 4.60 15.05
N SER A 174 14.79 3.73 16.00
CA SER A 174 15.80 4.05 17.00
C SER A 174 17.16 4.20 16.31
N PHE A 175 17.78 5.36 16.42
CA PHE A 175 19.16 5.54 15.97
C PHE A 175 20.10 4.72 16.88
N SER A 176 20.93 3.86 16.31
CA SER A 176 22.01 3.22 17.04
C SER A 176 23.11 4.25 17.29
N THR A 177 23.21 4.77 18.51
CA THR A 177 24.30 5.67 18.92
C THR A 177 25.64 4.93 18.83
N THR A 178 26.37 5.10 17.73
CA THR A 178 27.79 4.73 17.66
C THR A 178 28.60 6.02 17.61
N GLY A 179 29.18 6.38 18.76
CA GLY A 179 30.31 7.32 18.83
C GLY A 179 30.03 8.72 19.43
N ASN A 180 30.45 8.89 20.69
CA ASN A 180 30.96 10.12 21.34
C ASN A 180 30.42 11.50 20.92
N ASN A 181 29.11 11.62 20.71
CA ASN A 181 28.46 12.93 20.67
C ASN A 181 28.06 13.33 22.11
N ILE A 182 28.63 14.44 22.59
CA ILE A 182 28.25 15.11 23.83
C ILE A 182 26.81 15.59 23.65
N GLU A 183 25.85 14.74 24.01
CA GLU A 183 24.43 15.10 24.02
C GLU A 183 24.13 15.85 25.33
N LEU A 184 23.43 16.98 25.22
CA LEU A 184 22.57 17.45 26.29
C LEU A 184 21.61 16.30 26.61
N ALA A 185 21.94 15.51 27.61
CA ALA A 185 21.08 14.49 28.15
C ALA A 185 19.84 15.17 28.75
N SER A 186 18.81 15.37 27.93
CA SER A 186 17.45 15.30 28.45
C SER A 186 17.36 14.01 29.25
N PRO A 187 16.88 14.02 30.51
CA PRO A 187 16.79 12.82 31.32
C PRO A 187 15.68 11.93 30.76
N ARG A 188 16.01 11.19 29.68
CA ARG A 188 15.26 10.05 29.16
C ARG A 188 15.72 8.75 29.79
N SER A 189 16.31 8.81 30.99
CA SER A 189 16.18 7.69 31.91
C SER A 189 14.70 7.62 32.27
N LEU A 190 13.96 6.76 31.56
CA LEU A 190 12.67 6.29 32.01
C LEU A 190 12.87 5.83 33.45
N SER A 191 12.24 6.54 34.39
CA SER A 191 12.25 6.19 35.80
C SER A 191 11.95 4.69 35.92
N LYS A 192 12.71 4.00 36.79
CA LYS A 192 12.60 2.58 37.13
C LYS A 192 11.14 2.09 37.32
N TRP A 193 10.23 3.00 37.64
CA TRP A 193 8.79 2.81 37.86
C TRP A 193 7.92 2.65 36.60
N TYR A 194 8.41 3.00 35.42
CA TYR A 194 7.69 2.87 34.13
C TYR A 194 8.43 1.96 33.13
N ALA A 195 9.30 1.07 33.63
CA ALA A 195 9.87 0.02 32.81
C ALA A 195 8.79 -1.04 32.49
N PRO A 196 8.64 -1.48 31.22
CA PRO A 196 7.74 -2.59 30.89
C PRO A 196 8.12 -3.85 31.66
N VAL A 197 7.12 -4.58 32.16
CA VAL A 197 7.31 -5.90 32.76
C VAL A 197 7.80 -6.85 31.66
N PRO A 198 8.95 -7.54 31.84
CA PRO A 198 9.41 -8.57 30.91
C PRO A 198 8.30 -9.60 30.70
N ARG A 199 8.05 -9.98 29.44
CA ARG A 199 7.20 -11.13 29.15
C ARG A 199 8.03 -12.38 29.41
N ASP A 200 7.64 -13.16 30.42
CA ASP A 200 8.18 -14.49 30.68
C ASP A 200 7.65 -15.46 29.62
N ASP A 201 8.07 -15.26 28.38
CA ASP A 201 7.97 -16.28 27.36
C ASP A 201 9.18 -17.19 27.62
N VAL A 202 8.93 -18.33 28.27
CA VAL A 202 9.86 -19.39 28.71
C VAL A 202 10.10 -19.39 30.23
N ALA A 203 9.06 -19.73 30.99
CA ALA A 203 9.25 -20.37 32.30
C ALA A 203 9.68 -21.83 32.07
N THR A 204 10.98 -22.09 31.94
CA THR A 204 11.51 -23.45 32.16
C THR A 204 11.33 -23.77 33.64
N HIS A 205 10.24 -24.46 33.97
CA HIS A 205 10.01 -25.05 35.28
C HIS A 205 11.06 -26.15 35.51
N ILE A 206 12.17 -25.80 36.16
CA ILE A 206 13.17 -26.77 36.62
C ILE A 206 12.55 -27.47 37.83
N LEU A 207 12.11 -28.72 37.64
CA LEU A 207 11.87 -29.63 38.75
C LEU A 207 13.22 -29.89 39.42
N GLY A 208 13.34 -29.53 40.69
CA GLY A 208 14.48 -29.92 41.51
C GLY A 208 14.56 -31.45 41.61
N PRO A 209 15.76 -32.02 41.84
CA PRO A 209 15.88 -33.47 42.03
C PRO A 209 15.06 -33.88 43.25
N ASP A 210 14.23 -34.90 43.08
CA ASP A 210 13.55 -35.57 44.19
C ASP A 210 14.64 -36.12 45.14
N GLU A 211 14.61 -35.69 46.40
CA GLU A 211 15.43 -36.27 47.45
C GLU A 211 14.85 -37.64 47.80
N ASP A 212 15.48 -38.69 47.27
CA ASP A 212 15.32 -40.05 47.77
C ASP A 212 16.05 -40.16 49.12
N ASP A 213 15.30 -40.25 50.23
CA ASP A 213 15.70 -40.89 51.49
C ASP A 213 14.50 -41.62 52.13
#